data_AF-A0A849U806-F1
#
_entry.id   AF-A0A849U806-F1
#
_cell.length_a   1.000
_cell.length_b   1.000
_cell.length_c   1.000
_cell.angle_alpha   90.00
_cell.angle_beta   90.00
_cell.angle_gamma   90.00
#
_symmetry.space_group_name_H-M   'P 1'
#
loop_
_entity.id
_entity.type
_entity.pdbx_description
1 polymer ?
#
loop_
_entity_poly.entity_id
_entity_poly.type
_entity_poly.pdbx_seq_one_letter_code
_entity_poly.pdbx_strand_id
1 'polypeptide(L)' 'IQKAGSWYSYGDEKIGQGKDNAKVYLKEHPDKAKEIEAKIRAEAFSKPPVITQIEDLDDVE' A
#
# COMPACT_ATOMS: atom_id res chain seq x y z
N ILE A 1 1.53 -0.46 -0.61
CA ILE A 1 0.05 -0.28 -0.74
C ILE A 1 -0.28 1.03 -0.08
N GLN A 2 -0.99 1.94 -0.77
CA GLN A 2 -1.45 3.19 -0.19
C GLN A 2 -2.88 3.03 0.34
N LYS A 3 -3.15 3.64 1.48
CA LYS A 3 -4.47 3.64 2.13
C LYS A 3 -4.95 5.08 2.23
N ALA A 4 -5.96 5.43 1.45
CA ALA A 4 -6.65 6.72 1.53
C ALA A 4 -8.00 6.50 2.22
N GLY A 5 -8.06 6.74 3.53
CA GLY A 5 -9.27 6.47 4.34
C GLY A 5 -9.64 4.98 4.35
N SER A 6 -10.80 4.66 3.77
CA SER A 6 -11.30 3.29 3.60
C SER A 6 -10.85 2.63 2.28
N TRP A 7 -10.18 3.36 1.38
CA TRP A 7 -9.76 2.86 0.06
C TRP A 7 -8.31 2.38 0.07
N TYR A 8 -8.07 1.25 -0.60
CA TYR A 8 -6.75 0.68 -0.86
C TYR A 8 -6.37 0.89 -2.32
N SER A 9 -5.14 1.33 -2.55
CA SER A 9 -4.54 1.51 -3.88
C SER A 9 -3.14 0.88 -3.93
N TYR A 10 -2.75 0.39 -5.09
CA TYR A 10 -1.43 -0.16 -5.35
C TYR A 10 -0.83 0.47 -6.61
N GLY A 11 0.19 1.31 -6.42
CA GLY A 11 0.65 2.22 -7.47
C GLY A 11 -0.51 3.12 -7.89
N ASP A 12 -0.77 3.16 -9.18
CA ASP A 12 -1.88 3.89 -9.80
C ASP A 12 -3.22 3.13 -9.82
N GLU A 13 -3.22 1.86 -9.40
CA GLU A 13 -4.38 0.98 -9.49
C GLU A 13 -5.19 0.96 -8.19
N LYS A 14 -6.51 1.14 -8.27
CA LYS A 14 -7.40 1.07 -7.10
C LYS A 14 -7.75 -0.39 -6.81
N ILE A 15 -7.32 -0.90 -5.66
CA ILE A 15 -7.62 -2.26 -5.20
C ILE A 15 -9.07 -2.34 -4.71
N GLY A 16 -9.54 -1.32 -3.98
CA GLY A 16 -10.94 -1.24 -3.55
C GLY A 16 -11.12 -0.71 -2.13
N GLN A 17 -12.38 -0.50 -1.74
CA GLN A 17 -12.72 -0.01 -0.41
C GLN A 17 -12.84 -1.14 0.60
N GLY A 18 -12.08 -1.08 1.69
CA GLY A 18 -12.14 -2.03 2.78
C GLY A 18 -11.29 -3.29 2.56
N LYS A 19 -11.05 -4.00 3.67
CA LYS A 19 -10.16 -5.16 3.71
C LYS A 19 -10.70 -6.32 2.85
N ASP A 20 -12.01 -6.51 2.78
CA ASP A 20 -12.60 -7.62 2.04
C ASP A 20 -12.53 -7.43 0.52
N ASN A 21 -12.84 -6.25 -0.01
CA ASN A 21 -12.62 -5.96 -1.43
C ASN A 21 -11.14 -6.08 -1.81
N ALA A 22 -10.24 -5.64 -0.92
CA ALA A 22 -8.81 -5.81 -1.14
C ALA A 22 -8.39 -7.29 -1.24
N LYS A 23 -8.95 -8.17 -0.40
CA LYS A 23 -8.70 -9.62 -0.49
C LYS A 23 -9.25 -10.21 -1.79
N VAL A 24 -10.43 -9.78 -2.23
CA VAL A 24 -11.06 -10.26 -3.48
C VAL A 24 -10.17 -9.89 -4.66
N TYR A 25 -9.76 -8.62 -4.75
CA TYR A 25 -8.84 -8.15 -5.79
C TYR A 25 -7.54 -8.96 -5.84
N LEU A 26 -6.92 -9.21 -4.68
CA LEU A 26 -5.69 -10.00 -4.62
C LEU A 26 -5.88 -11.47 -5.01
N LYS A 27 -7.09 -12.03 -4.80
CA LYS A 27 -7.43 -13.39 -5.26
C LYS A 27 -7.67 -13.42 -6.77
N GLU A 28 -8.30 -12.40 -7.33
CA GLU A 28 -8.55 -12.30 -8.77
C GLU A 28 -7.28 -11.96 -9.55
N HIS A 29 -6.31 -11.28 -8.93
CA HIS A 29 -5.04 -10.88 -9.52
C HIS A 29 -3.84 -11.52 -8.81
N PRO A 30 -3.58 -12.83 -9.01
CA PRO A 30 -2.49 -13.53 -8.35
C PRO A 30 -1.10 -12.97 -8.71
N ASP A 31 -0.91 -12.42 -9.91
CA ASP A 31 0.34 -11.77 -10.33
C ASP A 31 0.63 -10.51 -9.50
N LYS A 32 -0.39 -9.68 -9.30
CA LYS A 32 -0.30 -8.47 -8.45
C LYS A 32 -0.10 -8.85 -6.99
N ALA A 33 -0.76 -9.90 -6.51
CA ALA A 33 -0.58 -10.40 -5.16
C ALA A 33 0.86 -10.86 -4.90
N LYS A 34 1.48 -11.60 -5.82
CA LYS A 34 2.89 -12.01 -5.72
C LYS A 34 3.83 -10.81 -5.73
N GLU A 35 3.59 -9.83 -6.58
CA GLU A 35 4.41 -8.62 -6.63
C GLU A 35 4.32 -7.81 -5.32
N ILE A 36 3.10 -7.63 -4.81
CA ILE A 36 2.84 -6.97 -3.53
C ILE A 36 3.51 -7.73 -2.38
N GLU A 37 3.37 -9.05 -2.33
CA GLU A 37 4.00 -9.90 -1.31
C GLU A 37 5.52 -9.80 -1.38
N ALA A 38 6.10 -9.86 -2.57
CA ALA A 38 7.55 -9.74 -2.78
C ALA A 38 8.06 -8.36 -2.32
N LYS A 39 7.34 -7.27 -2.63
CA LYS A 39 7.68 -5.93 -2.16
C LYS A 39 7.55 -5.79 -0.65
N ILE A 40 6.43 -6.23 -0.06
CA ILE A 40 6.22 -6.19 1.39
C ILE A 40 7.28 -7.01 2.12
N ARG A 41 7.62 -8.20 1.61
CA ARG A 41 8.67 -9.06 2.16
C ARG A 41 10.04 -8.42 2.01
N ALA A 42 10.35 -7.84 0.86
CA ALA A 42 11.60 -7.11 0.66
C ALA A 42 11.71 -5.93 1.65
N GLU A 43 10.67 -5.12 1.81
CA GLU A 43 10.67 -3.98 2.75
C GLU A 43 10.73 -4.44 4.21
N ALA A 44 9.93 -5.45 4.59
CA ALA A 44 9.87 -5.96 5.96
C ALA A 44 11.16 -6.67 6.40
N PHE A 45 11.89 -7.30 5.47
CA PHE A 45 13.13 -8.02 5.77
C PHE A 45 14.41 -7.25 5.39
N SER A 46 14.35 -6.19 4.58
CA SER A 46 15.54 -5.42 4.13
C SER A 46 15.70 -4.03 4.74
N LYS A 47 14.79 -3.55 5.62
CA LYS A 47 14.95 -2.23 6.22
C LYS A 47 14.64 -2.20 7.73
N PRO A 48 15.52 -1.65 8.59
CA PRO A 48 15.11 -1.10 9.88
C PRO A 48 14.10 0.04 9.62
N PRO A 49 13.24 0.39 10.59
CA PRO A 49 11.99 1.09 10.33
C PRO A 49 12.24 2.43 9.64
N VAL A 50 11.81 2.54 8.39
CA VAL A 50 11.73 3.85 7.72
C VAL A 50 10.38 4.43 8.09
N ILE A 51 10.42 5.37 9.04
CA ILE A 51 9.38 6.36 9.23
C ILE A 51 9.36 7.17 7.93
N THR A 52 8.36 6.95 7.09
CA THR A 52 8.16 7.78 5.90
C THR A 52 7.73 9.16 6.38
N GLN A 53 8.71 10.07 6.31
CA GLN A 53 8.62 11.52 6.43
C GLN A 53 7.30 12.03 5.83
N ILE A 54 6.41 12.53 6.68
CA ILE A 54 5.31 13.41 6.28
C ILE A 54 5.81 14.82 6.56
N GLU A 55 6.73 15.30 5.72
CA GLU A 55 7.13 16.71 5.69
C GLU A 55 6.62 17.29 4.39
N ASP A 56 5.37 17.74 4.44
CA ASP A 56 4.88 18.87 3.66
C ASP A 56 3.60 19.35 4.37
N LEU A 57 3.40 20.57 4.87
CA LEU A 57 4.19 21.78 5.09
C LEU A 57 3.36 22.57 6.12
N ASP A 58 4.01 23.14 7.14
CA ASP A 58 3.44 24.26 7.89
C ASP A 58 3.22 25.43 6.90
N ASP A 59 1.98 25.61 6.45
CA ASP A 59 1.51 26.89 5.92
C ASP A 59 1.33 27.84 7.11
N VAL A 60 2.44 28.47 7.48
CA VAL A 60 2.47 29.69 8.27
C VAL A 60 2.14 30.85 7.33
N GLU A 61 0.90 31.34 7.41
CA GLU A 61 0.60 32.78 7.42
C GLU A 61 -0.55 33.08 8.40
#